data_AF-A0A6J4M5D3-F1
#
_entry.id   AF-A0A6J4M5D3-F1
#
_cell.length_a   1.000
_cell.length_b   1.000
_cell.length_c   1.000
_cell.angle_alpha   90.00
_cell.angle_beta   90.00
_cell.angle_gamma   90.00
#
_symmetry.space_group_name_H-M   'P 1'
#
loop_
_entity.id
_entity.type
_entity.pdbx_description
1 polymer ?
#
loop_
_entity_poly.entity_id
_entity_poly.type
_entity_poly.pdbx_seq_one_letter_code
_entity_poly.pdbx_strand_id
1 'polypeptide(L)'
;SGPAGKYAVRFTGINSSDDYIRLIGYLQKQAVVRRVTPVNASPDGITLELDLVSGVGGLKRATAKGGVIAGEEGDEPVFRLR
;
A
#
# COMPACT_ATOMS: atom_id res chain seq x y z
N SER A 1 15.76 4.55 -2.73
CA SER A 1 15.25 3.60 -1.71
C SER A 1 15.28 4.28 -0.36
N GLY A 2 14.31 4.00 0.53
CA GLY A 2 14.29 4.53 1.89
C GLY A 2 14.70 3.47 2.93
N PRO A 3 14.76 3.83 4.22
CA PRO A 3 15.12 2.88 5.27
C PRO A 3 14.06 1.78 5.42
N ALA A 4 14.47 0.62 5.91
CA ALA A 4 13.53 -0.41 6.35
C ALA A 4 12.72 0.08 7.55
N GLY A 5 11.47 -0.34 7.69
CA GLY A 5 10.65 0.01 8.84
C GLY A 5 9.15 -0.05 8.59
N LYS A 6 8.39 0.39 9.60
CA LYS A 6 6.94 0.45 9.57
C LYS A 6 6.47 1.80 9.04
N TYR A 7 5.52 1.77 8.11
CA TYR A 7 4.97 2.97 7.48
C TYR A 7 3.45 2.89 7.47
N ALA A 8 2.79 3.95 7.92
CA ALA A 8 1.37 4.13 7.70
C ALA A 8 1.16 4.57 6.24
N VAL A 9 0.43 3.77 5.48
CA VAL A 9 0.18 3.98 4.05
C VAL A 9 -1.32 4.01 3.83
N ARG A 10 -1.82 5.07 3.19
CA ARG A 10 -3.25 5.24 2.91
C ARG A 10 -3.57 4.70 1.52
N PHE A 11 -4.63 3.90 1.44
CA PHE A 11 -5.15 3.34 0.20
C PHE A 11 -6.56 3.85 -0.06
N THR A 12 -6.78 4.46 -1.22
CA THR A 12 -8.06 5.00 -1.68
C THR A 12 -8.66 4.14 -2.80
N GLY A 13 -9.94 4.37 -3.12
CA GLY A 13 -10.64 3.59 -4.15
C GLY A 13 -11.04 2.18 -3.72
N ILE A 14 -11.08 1.92 -2.40
CA ILE A 14 -11.55 0.66 -1.83
C ILE A 14 -13.05 0.81 -1.54
N ASN A 15 -13.90 0.25 -2.39
CA ASN A 15 -15.36 0.43 -2.30
C ASN A 15 -16.09 -0.84 -1.86
N SER A 16 -15.37 -1.95 -1.71
CA SER A 16 -15.92 -3.26 -1.37
C SER A 16 -14.93 -4.13 -0.60
N SER A 17 -15.45 -5.21 0.00
CA SER A 17 -14.61 -6.25 0.61
C SER A 17 -13.72 -6.95 -0.42
N ASP A 18 -14.18 -7.08 -1.66
CA ASP A 18 -13.41 -7.71 -2.75
C ASP A 18 -12.20 -6.85 -3.15
N ASP A 19 -12.38 -5.52 -3.20
CA ASP A 19 -11.29 -4.56 -3.41
C ASP A 19 -10.23 -4.68 -2.30
N TYR A 20 -10.68 -4.80 -1.05
CA TYR A 20 -9.80 -4.99 0.08
C TYR A 20 -9.02 -6.32 -0.01
N ILE A 21 -9.69 -7.43 -0.31
CA ILE A 21 -9.04 -8.74 -0.47
C ILE A 21 -8.02 -8.71 -1.62
N ARG A 22 -8.36 -8.08 -2.75
CA ARG A 22 -7.47 -7.88 -3.89
C ARG A 22 -6.25 -7.05 -3.49
N LEU A 23 -6.42 -5.97 -2.74
CA LEU A 23 -5.33 -5.14 -2.22
C LEU A 23 -4.40 -5.95 -1.31
N ILE A 24 -4.95 -6.65 -0.31
CA ILE A 24 -4.15 -7.43 0.65
C ILE A 24 -3.37 -8.53 -0.07
N GLY A 25 -4.04 -9.30 -0.94
CA GLY A 25 -3.39 -10.37 -1.70
C GLY A 25 -2.31 -9.86 -2.65
N TYR A 26 -2.47 -8.65 -3.20
CA TYR A 26 -1.43 -8.01 -4.01
C TYR A 26 -0.23 -7.58 -3.17
N LEU A 27 -0.46 -6.92 -2.02
CA LEU A 27 0.60 -6.44 -1.12
C LEU A 27 1.43 -7.59 -0.55
N GLN A 28 0.80 -8.69 -0.15
CA GLN A 28 1.48 -9.88 0.38
C GLN A 28 2.43 -10.54 -0.64
N LYS A 29 2.21 -10.34 -1.94
CA LYS A 29 3.09 -10.86 -3.01
C LYS A 29 4.27 -9.95 -3.31
N GLN A 30 4.30 -8.73 -2.77
CA GLN A 30 5.39 -7.79 -3.02
C GLN A 30 6.59 -8.15 -2.14
N ALA A 31 7.72 -8.47 -2.75
CA ALA A 31 8.95 -8.83 -2.03
C ALA A 31 9.46 -7.73 -1.06
N VAL A 32 9.04 -6.48 -1.27
CA VAL A 32 9.40 -5.35 -0.41
C VAL A 32 8.51 -5.22 0.84
N VAL A 33 7.42 -5.99 0.95
CA VAL A 33 6.46 -5.98 2.06
C VAL A 33 6.67 -7.22 2.93
N ARG A 34 7.06 -7.02 4.19
CA ARG A 34 7.22 -8.10 5.18
C ARG A 34 5.93 -8.40 5.93
N ARG A 35 5.15 -7.36 6.24
CA ARG A 35 3.91 -7.47 7.01
C ARG A 35 2.93 -6.39 6.62
N VAL A 36 1.65 -6.73 6.67
CA VAL A 36 0.52 -5.82 6.47
C VAL A 36 -0.36 -5.87 7.72
N THR A 37 -0.62 -4.71 8.33
CA THR A 37 -1.53 -4.60 9.50
C THR A 37 -2.56 -3.52 9.21
N PRO A 38 -3.87 -3.84 9.16
CA PRO A 38 -4.92 -2.84 9.08
C PRO A 38 -4.93 -1.98 10.35
N VAL A 39 -4.97 -0.65 10.19
CA VAL A 39 -4.97 0.29 11.33
C VAL A 39 -6.31 1.00 11.44
N ASN A 40 -6.85 1.48 10.33
CA ASN A 40 -8.13 2.20 10.30
C ASN A 40 -8.80 2.06 8.93
N ALA A 41 -10.12 1.99 8.91
CA ALA A 41 -10.93 2.05 7.70
C ALA A 41 -11.94 3.20 7.82
N SER A 42 -12.04 4.02 6.78
CA SER A 42 -13.02 5.09 6.66
C SER A 42 -13.68 5.05 5.28
N PRO A 43 -14.76 5.83 5.05
CA PRO A 43 -15.38 5.91 3.73
C PRO A 43 -14.43 6.36 2.61
N ASP A 44 -13.39 7.12 2.95
CA ASP A 44 -12.42 7.66 1.99
C ASP A 44 -11.23 6.72 1.74
N GLY A 45 -11.20 5.54 2.36
CA GLY A 45 -10.15 4.55 2.18
C GLY A 45 -9.68 3.87 3.46
N ILE A 46 -8.60 3.12 3.34
CA ILE A 46 -8.03 2.32 4.42
C ILE A 46 -6.57 2.72 4.68
N THR A 47 -6.20 2.82 5.94
CA THR A 47 -4.80 2.98 6.36
C THR A 47 -4.26 1.65 6.83
N LEU A 48 -3.16 1.23 6.21
CA LEU A 48 -2.41 0.04 6.56
C LEU A 48 -1.04 0.45 7.12
N GLU A 49 -0.61 -0.19 8.19
CA GLU A 49 0.79 -0.21 8.58
C GLU A 49 1.49 -1.31 7.78
N LEU A 50 2.48 -0.92 6.97
CA LEU A 50 3.32 -1.82 6.20
C LEU A 50 4.71 -1.88 6.80
N ASP A 51 5.21 -3.08 7.09
CA ASP A 51 6.63 -3.32 7.36
C ASP A 51 7.35 -3.48 6.02
N LEU A 52 8.15 -2.49 5.64
CA LEU A 52 8.80 -2.38 4.35
C LEU A 52 10.31 -2.59 4.46
N VAL A 53 10.86 -3.40 3.56
CA VAL A 53 12.31 -3.70 3.49
C VAL A 53 13.12 -2.51 2.96
N SER A 54 12.54 -1.70 2.08
CA SER A 54 13.24 -0.60 1.39
C SER A 54 12.45 0.73 1.41
N GLY A 55 11.58 0.87 2.42
CA GLY A 55 10.71 2.01 2.64
C GLY A 55 9.67 2.25 1.54
N VAL A 56 8.92 3.33 1.67
CA VAL A 56 7.84 3.71 0.73
C VAL A 56 8.37 3.91 -0.68
N GLY A 57 9.57 4.46 -0.84
CA GLY A 57 10.20 4.60 -2.15
C GLY A 57 10.50 3.26 -2.83
N GLY A 58 10.74 2.19 -2.06
CA GLY A 58 10.85 0.82 -2.57
C GLY A 58 9.51 0.27 -3.03
N LEU A 59 8.47 0.48 -2.22
CA LEU A 59 7.09 0.14 -2.57
C LEU A 59 6.63 0.81 -3.86
N LYS A 60 6.80 2.14 -3.99
CA LYS A 60 6.44 2.89 -5.22
C LYS A 60 7.06 2.27 -6.49
N ARG A 61 8.34 1.85 -6.42
CA ARG A 61 9.01 1.19 -7.56
C ARG A 61 8.51 -0.24 -7.81
N ALA A 62 8.28 -1.02 -6.76
CA ALA A 62 7.77 -2.39 -6.88
C ALA A 62 6.39 -2.43 -7.53
N THR A 63 5.54 -1.44 -7.24
CA THR A 63 4.15 -1.44 -7.68
C THR A 63 3.90 -0.70 -9.00
N ALA A 64 4.87 0.11 -9.45
CA ALA A 64 4.80 0.86 -10.71
C ALA A 64 4.44 0.01 -11.95
N LYS A 65 4.86 -1.27 -11.97
CA LYS A 65 4.59 -2.21 -13.08
C LYS A 65 3.42 -3.17 -12.84
N GLY A 66 2.95 -3.30 -11.59
CA GLY A 66 2.02 -4.36 -11.18
C GLY A 66 0.53 -4.02 -11.32
N GLY A 67 0.20 -2.76 -11.60
CA GLY A 67 -1.12 -2.34 -12.07
C GLY A 67 -2.29 -2.42 -11.08
N VAL A 68 -2.13 -3.02 -9.89
CA VAL A 68 -3.23 -3.08 -8.89
C VAL A 68 -3.36 -1.79 -8.11
N ILE A 69 -2.24 -1.14 -7.80
CA ILE A 69 -2.24 0.18 -7.14
C ILE A 69 -1.38 1.17 -7.92
N ALA A 70 -1.71 2.46 -7.82
CA ALA A 70 -0.88 3.57 -8.28
C ALA A 70 -0.57 4.48 -7.10
N GLY A 71 0.69 4.91 -6.96
CA GLY A 71 1.02 5.97 -6.01
C GLY A 71 0.46 7.30 -6.51
N GLU A 72 -0.05 8.13 -5.59
CA GLU A 72 -0.42 9.51 -5.90
C GLU A 72 0.82 10.43 -5.82
N GLU A 73 0.77 11.57 -6.51
CA GLU A 73 1.82 12.58 -6.44
C GLU A 73 1.82 13.26 -5.07
N GLY A 74 3.02 13.48 -4.53
CA GLY A 74 3.21 14.07 -3.20
C GLY A 74 4.15 13.26 -2.32
N ASP A 75 4.49 13.87 -1.17
CA ASP A 75 5.37 13.28 -0.16
C ASP A 75 4.63 12.29 0.75
N GLU A 76 3.29 12.34 0.78
CA GLU A 76 2.50 11.38 1.54
C GLU A 76 2.48 9.99 0.89
N PRO A 77 2.47 8.91 1.69
CA PRO A 77 2.37 7.54 1.19
C PRO A 77 0.91 7.19 0.87
N VAL A 78 0.33 7.87 -0.12
CA VAL A 78 -1.03 7.60 -0.62
C VAL A 78 -0.97 6.79 -1.92
N PHE A 79 -1.79 5.76 -1.99
CA PHE A 79 -1.96 4.92 -3.15
C PHE A 79 -3.44 4.76 -3.49
N ARG A 80 -3.77 4.65 -4.77
CA ARG A 80 -5.12 4.38 -5.25
C ARG A 80 -5.20 2.98 -5.84
N LEU A 81 -6.24 2.22 -5.51
CA LEU A 81 -6.55 0.96 -6.19
C LEU A 81 -7.04 1.23 -7.62
N ARG A 82 -6.62 0.39 -8.58
CA ARG A 82 -7.04 0.46 -9.98
C ARG A 82 -8.14 -0.51 -10.35
#